data_AF-A0A1A9R038-F1
#
_entry.id   AF-A0A1A9R038-F1
#
_cell.length_a   1.000
_cell.length_b   1.000
_cell.length_c   1.000
_cell.angle_alpha   90.00
_cell.angle_beta   90.00
_cell.angle_gamma   90.00
#
_symmetry.space_group_name_H-M   'P 1'
#
loop_
_entity.id
_entity.type
_entity.pdbx_description
1 polymer ?
#
loop_
_entity_poly.entity_id
_entity_poly.type
_entity_poly.pdbx_seq_one_letter_code
_entity_poly.pdbx_strand_id
1 'polypeptide(L)' 'MTKEDLKLQLLAAPSFLLIGIGLFILWGSNPGDVHPALANPNIAYGLFVLGGMGALLSLVKGLRMEMNCPISFF' A
#
# COMPACT_ATOMS: atom_id res chain seq x y z
N MET A 1 -13.10 12.54 -11.62
CA MET A 1 -12.70 11.83 -10.39
C MET A 1 -13.73 12.10 -9.32
N THR A 2 -14.44 11.08 -8.85
CA THR A 2 -15.49 11.28 -7.85
C THR A 2 -14.89 11.43 -6.46
N LYS A 3 -15.63 12.03 -5.52
CA LYS A 3 -15.16 12.17 -4.12
C LYS A 3 -14.90 10.83 -3.45
N GLU A 4 -15.52 9.76 -3.94
CA GLU A 4 -15.35 8.39 -3.42
C GLU A 4 -14.04 7.76 -3.90
N ASP A 5 -13.70 7.94 -5.18
CA ASP A 5 -12.40 7.54 -5.74
C ASP A 5 -11.24 8.21 -5.00
N LEU A 6 -11.37 9.51 -4.70
CA LEU A 6 -10.36 10.27 -3.98
C LEU A 6 -10.14 9.71 -2.57
N LYS A 7 -11.21 9.33 -1.86
CA LYS A 7 -11.12 8.70 -0.53
C LYS A 7 -10.47 7.32 -0.60
N LEU A 8 -10.72 6.58 -1.67
CA LEU A 8 -10.17 5.24 -1.87
C LEU A 8 -8.67 5.30 -2.13
N GLN A 9 -8.24 6.25 -2.97
CA GLN A 9 -6.82 6.51 -3.21
C GLN A 9 -6.12 7.05 -1.96
N LEU A 10 -6.76 7.92 -1.17
CA LEU A 10 -6.20 8.40 0.10
C LEU A 10 -5.98 7.26 1.11
N LEU A 11 -6.84 6.23 1.09
CA LEU A 11 -6.72 5.05 1.94
C LEU A 11 -5.66 4.08 1.43
N ALA A 12 -5.50 3.98 0.10
CA ALA A 12 -4.54 3.09 -0.54
C ALA A 12 -3.12 3.66 -0.54
N ALA A 13 -2.96 4.97 -0.67
CA ALA A 13 -1.67 5.68 -0.71
C ALA A 13 -0.70 5.30 0.42
N PRO A 14 -1.07 5.33 1.71
CA PRO A 14 -0.15 4.94 2.79
C PRO A 14 0.25 3.46 2.69
N SER A 15 -0.65 2.60 2.21
CA SER A 15 -0.40 1.17 2.05
C SER A 15 0.66 0.91 0.97
N PHE A 16 0.56 1.59 -0.17
CA PHE A 16 1.58 1.52 -1.23
C PHE A 16 2.91 2.12 -0.80
N LEU A 17 2.88 3.15 0.04
CA LEU A 17 4.09 3.78 0.59
C LEU A 17 4.83 2.79 1.52
N LEU A 18 4.10 2.07 2.39
CA LEU A 18 4.66 1.03 3.25
C LEU A 18 5.27 -0.13 2.45
N ILE A 19 4.59 -0.58 1.38
CA ILE A 19 5.13 -1.60 0.47
C ILE A 19 6.42 -1.10 -0.21
N GLY A 20 6.43 0.13 -0.71
CA GLY A 20 7.58 0.75 -1.35
C GLY A 20 8.79 0.86 -0.42
N ILE A 21 8.57 1.28 0.84
CA ILE A 21 9.61 1.32 1.87
C ILE A 21 10.11 -0.09 2.18
N GLY A 22 9.22 -1.08 2.31
CA GLY A 22 9.61 -2.48 2.51
C GLY A 22 10.50 -3.03 1.39
N LEU A 23 10.16 -2.73 0.12
CA LEU A 23 10.96 -3.06 -1.05
C LEU A 23 12.33 -2.37 -1.03
N PHE A 24 12.37 -1.08 -0.68
CA PHE A 24 13.61 -0.33 -0.56
C PHE A 24 14.53 -0.90 0.52
N ILE A 25 13.97 -1.39 1.64
CA ILE A 25 14.80 -2.01 2.69
C ILE A 25 15.38 -3.36 2.23
N LEU A 26 14.61 -4.17 1.50
CA LEU A 26 15.07 -5.50 1.06
C LEU A 26 16.04 -5.45 -0.12
N TRP A 27 15.83 -4.53 -1.07
CA TRP A 27 16.55 -4.48 -2.34
C TRP A 27 17.32 -3.17 -2.59
N GLY A 28 17.18 -2.17 -1.72
CA GLY A 28 17.95 -0.94 -1.79
C GLY A 28 19.39 -1.11 -1.31
N SER A 29 20.28 -0.23 -1.78
CA SER A 29 21.66 -0.16 -1.32
C SER A 29 21.70 0.32 0.13
N ASN A 30 22.09 -0.56 1.06
CA ASN A 30 22.31 -0.27 2.48
C ASN A 30 21.18 0.52 3.19
N PRO A 31 20.07 -0.14 3.57
CA PRO A 31 19.04 0.50 4.39
C PRO A 31 19.56 1.01 5.75
N GLY A 32 20.68 0.46 6.24
CA GLY A 32 21.34 0.92 7.45
C GLY A 32 21.93 2.33 7.36
N ASP A 33 22.20 2.85 6.16
CA ASP A 33 22.72 4.22 5.96
C ASP A 33 21.62 5.28 6.17
N VAL A 34 20.34 4.90 6.02
CA VAL A 34 19.20 5.78 6.28
C VAL A 34 18.84 5.78 7.76
N HIS A 35 18.72 4.59 8.36
CA HIS A 35 18.47 4.45 9.79
C HIS A 35 18.91 3.08 10.29
N PRO A 36 19.60 2.96 11.44
CA PRO A 36 20.12 1.67 11.95
C PRO A 36 19.03 0.65 12.24
N ALA A 37 17.80 1.09 12.54
CA ALA A 37 16.66 0.17 12.69
C ALA A 37 16.31 -0.54 11.37
N LEU A 38 16.51 0.10 10.22
CA LEU A 38 16.19 -0.46 8.90
C LEU A 38 17.23 -1.50 8.43
N ALA A 39 18.36 -1.64 9.13
CA ALA A 39 19.33 -2.70 8.87
C ALA A 39 18.78 -4.10 9.18
N ASN A 40 17.69 -4.19 9.97
CA ASN A 40 17.06 -5.46 10.28
C ASN A 40 16.00 -5.83 9.21
N PRO A 41 16.19 -6.93 8.45
CA PRO A 41 15.27 -7.33 7.39
C PRO A 41 13.86 -7.66 7.91
N ASN A 42 13.69 -8.00 9.19
CA ASN A 42 12.38 -8.27 9.80
C ASN A 42 11.44 -7.05 9.75
N ILE A 43 11.99 -5.84 9.78
CA ILE A 43 11.20 -4.60 9.68
C ILE A 43 10.63 -4.45 8.27
N ALA A 44 11.39 -4.85 7.24
CA ALA A 44 10.91 -4.83 5.86
C ALA A 44 9.75 -5.80 5.63
N TYR A 45 9.86 -7.02 6.16
CA TYR A 45 8.76 -7.99 6.12
C TYR A 45 7.53 -7.51 6.88
N GLY A 46 7.71 -6.86 8.03
CA GLY A 46 6.60 -6.25 8.79
C GLY A 46 5.90 -5.13 8.01
N LEU A 47 6.67 -4.26 7.35
CA LEU A 47 6.15 -3.21 6.46
C LEU A 47 5.40 -3.79 5.25
N PHE A 48 5.90 -4.90 4.69
CA PHE A 48 5.25 -5.61 3.60
C PHE A 48 3.91 -6.21 4.00
N VAL A 49 3.81 -6.82 5.18
CA VAL A 49 2.56 -7.41 5.68
C VAL A 49 1.54 -6.31 5.96
N LEU A 50 1.94 -5.24 6.65
CA LEU A 50 1.05 -4.12 6.99
C LEU A 50 0.58 -3.37 5.72
N GLY A 51 1.51 -3.05 4.83
CA GLY A 51 1.21 -2.40 3.56
C GLY A 51 0.37 -3.29 2.64
N GLY A 52 0.67 -4.59 2.58
CA GLY A 52 -0.10 -5.58 1.82
C GLY A 52 -1.54 -5.72 2.31
N MET A 53 -1.76 -5.80 3.63
CA MET A 53 -3.10 -5.84 4.21
C MET A 53 -3.89 -4.55 3.92
N GLY A 54 -3.25 -3.38 4.04
CA GLY A 54 -3.88 -2.11 3.71
C GLY A 54 -4.25 -1.99 2.22
N ALA A 55 -3.36 -2.44 1.34
CA ALA A 55 -3.61 -2.47 -0.10
C ALA A 55 -4.75 -3.42 -0.44
N LEU A 56 -4.79 -4.61 0.16
CA LEU A 56 -5.87 -5.59 -0.02
C LEU A 56 -7.23 -5.02 0.42
N LEU A 57 -7.29 -4.37 1.57
CA LEU A 57 -8.52 -3.73 2.07
C LEU A 57 -9.00 -2.60 1.15
N SER A 58 -8.06 -1.79 0.64
CA SER A 58 -8.40 -0.73 -0.32
C SER A 58 -8.91 -1.31 -1.64
N LEU A 59 -8.33 -2.41 -2.12
CA LEU A 59 -8.74 -3.09 -3.35
C LEU A 59 -10.11 -3.76 -3.21
N VAL A 60 -10.36 -4.45 -2.09
CA VAL A 60 -11.68 -5.03 -1.76
C VAL A 60 -12.74 -3.93 -1.67
N LYS A 61 -12.42 -2.78 -1.07
CA LYS A 61 -13.34 -1.64 -0.99
C LYS A 61 -13.60 -1.02 -2.36
N GLY A 62 -12.57 -0.93 -3.22
CA GLY A 62 -12.70 -0.49 -4.61
C GLY A 62 -13.60 -1.41 -5.42
N LEU A 63 -13.33 -2.71 -5.41
CA LEU A 63 -14.16 -3.73 -6.05
C LEU A 63 -15.61 -3.69 -5.56
N ARG A 64 -15.84 -3.49 -4.24
CA ARG A 64 -17.18 -3.37 -3.70
C ARG A 64 -17.93 -2.14 -4.20
N MET A 65 -17.24 -1.02 -4.39
CA MET A 65 -17.84 0.18 -4.98
C MET A 65 -18.16 -0.03 -6.46
N GLU A 66 -17.30 -0.72 -7.20
CA GLU A 66 -17.53 -1.10 -8.60
C GLU A 66 -18.72 -2.06 -8.74
N MET A 67 -18.82 -3.07 -7.87
CA MET A 67 -19.92 -4.06 -7.89
C MET A 67 -21.27 -3.49 -7.43
N ASN A 68 -21.28 -2.48 -6.55
CA ASN A 68 -22.50 -1.77 -6.17
C ASN A 68 -22.87 -0.64 -7.14
N CYS A 69 -22.01 -0.31 -8.09
CA CYS A 69 -22.35 0.58 -9.20
C CYS A 69 -22.97 -0.28 -10.32
N PRO A 70 -24.22 -0.04 -10.74
CA PRO A 70 -24.73 -0.70 -11.94
C PRO A 70 -23.91 -0.20 -13.12
N ILE A 71 -23.05 -1.07 -13.64
CA ILE A 71 -22.40 -1.07 -14.95
C ILE A 71 -22.66 0.23 -15.76
N SER A 72 -21.68 1.12 -15.77
CA SER A 72 -21.49 2.02 -16.91
C SER A 72 -20.05 1.86 -17.40
N PHE A 73 -19.81 0.75 -18.10
CA PHE A 73 -18.77 0.69 -19.12
C PHE A 73 -19.20 1.64 -20.24
N PHE A 74 -18.65 2.86 -20.25
CA PHE A 74 -18.57 3.72 -21.42
C PHE A 74 -17.33 4.61 -21.30
#